data_AF-B0BUV2-F1
#
_entry.id   AF-B0BUV2-F1
#
_cell.length_a   1.000
_cell.length_b   1.000
_cell.length_c   1.000
_cell.angle_alpha   90.00
_cell.angle_beta   90.00
_cell.angle_gamma   90.00
#
_symmetry.space_group_name_H-M   'P 1'
#
loop_
_entity.id
_entity.type
_entity.pdbx_description
1 polymer ?
#
loop_
_entity_poly.entity_id
_entity_poly.type
_entity_poly.pdbx_seq_one_letter_code
_entity_poly.pdbx_strand_id
1 'polypeptide(L)'
;MKDTHELLGKNNINYWIDSGTLLGAVRHQGIIPFDDDLDIGIMYEDEIRLQQILPQFEQLGYTVSYKRAYNICKKACLDIFIFHKEQNKFIYTNLAVRNKYPKSVFYDNELYPLKKYKFGSIEVYGPADPIGNLNRQYPEWDKYAIIYSPHSLHLPFLSNIEKKTKFILTPELLKPAQPFSPLEDRINF
;
A
#
# COMPACT_ATOMS: atom_id res chain seq x y z
N MET A 1 6.61 -1.37 6.03
CA MET A 1 5.60 -0.54 6.72
C MET A 1 6.05 0.05 8.05
N LYS A 2 6.56 -0.71 9.03
CA LYS A 2 6.89 -0.14 10.36
C LYS A 2 7.84 1.07 10.31
N ASP A 3 9.05 0.88 9.79
CA ASP A 3 10.02 1.96 9.59
C ASP A 3 9.45 3.15 8.82
N THR A 4 8.70 2.87 7.75
CA THR A 4 8.02 3.90 6.96
C THR A 4 7.03 4.69 7.81
N HIS A 5 6.16 4.03 8.56
CA HIS A 5 5.17 4.68 9.42
C HIS A 5 5.84 5.61 10.44
N GLU A 6 6.88 5.11 11.11
CA GLU A 6 7.64 5.86 12.12
C GLU A 6 8.38 7.05 11.51
N LEU A 7 9.06 6.83 10.38
CA LEU A 7 9.86 7.87 9.74
C LEU A 7 8.98 8.97 9.13
N LEU A 8 7.87 8.62 8.48
CA LEU A 8 6.91 9.62 7.97
C LEU A 8 6.26 10.39 9.12
N GLY A 9 5.84 9.69 10.18
CA GLY A 9 5.25 10.31 11.37
C GLY A 9 6.21 11.30 12.05
N LYS A 10 7.48 10.92 12.26
CA LYS A 10 8.52 11.79 12.85
C LYS A 10 8.76 13.06 12.05
N ASN A 11 8.55 13.01 10.73
CA ASN A 11 8.77 14.13 9.82
C ASN A 11 7.47 14.84 9.41
N ASN A 12 6.37 14.57 10.15
CA ASN A 12 5.03 15.15 9.94
C ASN A 12 4.46 14.91 8.53
N ILE A 13 4.88 13.86 7.84
CA ILE A 13 4.42 13.54 6.48
C ILE A 13 3.17 12.67 6.63
N ASN A 14 2.03 13.20 6.21
CA ASN A 14 0.80 12.45 6.25
C ASN A 14 0.75 11.50 5.06
N TYR A 15 0.36 10.26 5.31
CA TYR A 15 0.22 9.24 4.28
C TYR A 15 -1.06 8.44 4.49
N TRP A 16 -1.48 7.73 3.46
CA TRP A 16 -2.50 6.70 3.54
C TRP A 16 -2.06 5.46 2.77
N ILE A 17 -2.49 4.28 3.21
CA ILE A 17 -2.38 3.06 2.43
C ILE A 17 -3.27 3.14 1.18
N ASP A 18 -2.77 2.61 0.06
CA ASP A 18 -3.42 2.65 -1.24
C ASP A 18 -3.49 1.24 -1.87
N SER A 19 -4.24 1.08 -2.95
CA SER A 19 -4.21 -0.09 -3.85
C SER A 19 -4.29 -1.45 -3.12
N GLY A 20 -3.37 -2.38 -3.39
CA GLY A 20 -3.35 -3.73 -2.81
C GLY A 20 -3.15 -3.69 -1.29
N THR A 21 -2.39 -2.70 -0.80
CA THR A 21 -2.16 -2.50 0.64
C THR A 21 -3.42 -2.08 1.38
N LEU A 22 -4.22 -1.18 0.79
CA LEU A 22 -5.54 -0.81 1.34
C LEU A 22 -6.47 -2.03 1.38
N LEU A 23 -6.54 -2.78 0.28
CA LEU A 23 -7.33 -3.99 0.21
C LEU A 23 -6.89 -5.02 1.28
N GLY A 24 -5.59 -5.20 1.45
CA GLY A 24 -5.00 -6.05 2.48
C GLY A 24 -5.42 -5.63 3.89
N ALA A 25 -5.31 -4.35 4.21
CA ALA A 25 -5.71 -3.83 5.52
C ALA A 25 -7.19 -4.04 5.81
N VAL A 26 -8.07 -3.79 4.83
CA VAL A 26 -9.53 -3.95 4.99
C VAL A 26 -9.93 -5.42 5.09
N ARG A 27 -9.35 -6.28 4.24
CA ARG A 27 -9.80 -7.67 4.07
C ARG A 27 -9.06 -8.69 4.94
N HIS A 28 -7.75 -8.51 5.11
CA HIS A 28 -6.86 -9.44 5.81
C HIS A 28 -6.34 -8.88 7.15
N GLN A 29 -6.58 -7.59 7.42
CA GLN A 29 -5.94 -6.87 8.53
C GLN A 29 -4.40 -6.93 8.45
N GLY A 30 -3.84 -6.90 7.24
CA GLY A 30 -2.40 -7.05 6.98
C GLY A 30 -2.11 -7.17 5.48
N ILE A 31 -0.89 -7.57 5.13
CA ILE A 31 -0.48 -7.78 3.73
C ILE A 31 -1.27 -8.97 3.15
N ILE A 32 -1.72 -8.85 1.90
CA ILE A 32 -2.35 -9.96 1.18
C ILE A 32 -1.27 -11.06 1.01
N PRO A 33 -1.53 -12.33 1.36
CA PRO A 33 -0.49 -13.37 1.42
C PRO A 33 0.16 -13.71 0.07
N PHE A 34 -0.38 -13.21 -1.03
CA PHE A 34 0.12 -13.40 -2.40
C PHE A 34 0.43 -12.06 -3.10
N ASP A 35 0.56 -10.98 -2.35
CA ASP A 35 1.20 -9.71 -2.79
C ASP A 35 2.70 -9.74 -2.51
N ASP A 36 3.47 -8.93 -3.23
CA ASP A 36 4.93 -8.81 -3.05
C ASP A 36 5.45 -7.38 -2.83
N ASP A 37 4.55 -6.38 -2.86
CA ASP A 37 4.86 -4.98 -2.59
C ASP A 37 3.84 -4.34 -1.63
N LEU A 38 4.05 -3.04 -1.41
CA LEU A 38 3.23 -2.18 -0.57
C LEU A 38 3.03 -0.85 -1.29
N ASP A 39 1.86 -0.25 -1.16
CA ASP A 39 1.50 1.01 -1.79
C ASP A 39 1.00 2.01 -0.75
N ILE A 40 1.55 3.22 -0.76
CA ILE A 40 1.02 4.35 0.00
C ILE A 40 0.92 5.61 -0.87
N GLY A 41 -0.01 6.49 -0.51
CA GLY A 41 -0.11 7.84 -1.05
C GLY A 41 0.36 8.88 -0.04
N ILE A 42 1.02 9.93 -0.54
CA ILE A 42 1.23 11.19 0.18
C ILE A 42 0.74 12.37 -0.67
N MET A 43 0.47 13.51 -0.03
CA MET A 43 0.14 14.74 -0.73
C MET A 43 1.38 15.36 -1.40
N TYR A 44 1.20 16.02 -2.54
CA TYR A 44 2.25 16.72 -3.29
C TYR A 44 3.02 17.74 -2.44
N GLU A 45 2.32 18.41 -1.54
CA GLU A 45 2.89 19.38 -0.60
C GLU A 45 3.93 18.75 0.35
N ASP A 46 3.87 17.43 0.55
CA ASP A 46 4.77 16.68 1.43
C ASP A 46 5.95 16.07 0.67
N GLU A 47 5.97 16.15 -0.66
CA GLU A 47 7.00 15.51 -1.50
C GLU A 47 8.41 16.01 -1.18
N ILE A 48 8.59 17.31 -0.96
CA ILE A 48 9.90 17.88 -0.60
C ILE A 48 10.38 17.33 0.74
N ARG A 49 9.47 17.17 1.71
CA ARG A 49 9.81 16.61 3.03
C ARG A 49 10.14 15.12 2.91
N LEU A 50 9.43 14.38 2.05
CA LEU A 50 9.79 13.01 1.71
C LEU A 50 11.22 12.94 1.14
N GLN A 51 11.55 13.78 0.15
CA GLN A 51 12.88 13.80 -0.47
C GLN A 51 14.00 14.03 0.56
N GLN A 52 13.78 14.90 1.54
CA GLN A 52 14.74 15.19 2.61
C GLN A 52 15.03 13.99 3.52
N ILE A 53 14.09 13.04 3.65
CA ILE A 53 14.23 11.89 4.53
C ILE A 53 14.63 10.60 3.79
N LEU A 54 14.69 10.62 2.46
CA LEU A 54 15.12 9.45 1.66
C LEU A 54 16.48 8.87 2.11
N PRO A 55 17.51 9.69 2.43
CA PRO A 55 18.79 9.14 2.94
C PRO A 55 18.66 8.35 4.25
N GLN A 56 17.63 8.61 5.06
CA GLN A 56 17.39 7.86 6.31
C GLN A 56 16.90 6.43 6.00
N PHE A 57 16.14 6.23 4.92
CA PHE A 57 15.82 4.87 4.46
C PHE A 57 17.09 4.13 4.01
N GLU A 58 18.02 4.79 3.32
CA GLU A 58 19.29 4.19 2.91
C GLU A 58 20.14 3.78 4.11
N GLN A 59 20.21 4.61 5.15
CA GLN A 59 20.88 4.28 6.43
C GLN A 59 20.28 3.05 7.12
N LEU A 60 18.98 2.79 6.96
CA LEU A 60 18.29 1.60 7.48
C LEU A 60 18.47 0.36 6.57
N GLY A 61 19.24 0.50 5.50
CA GLY A 61 19.59 -0.55 4.54
C GLY A 61 18.50 -0.83 3.51
N TYR A 62 17.70 0.18 3.16
CA TYR A 62 16.81 0.13 2.00
C TYR A 62 17.49 0.74 0.78
N THR A 63 17.17 0.22 -0.40
CA THR A 63 17.48 0.90 -1.66
C THR A 63 16.37 1.88 -1.98
N VAL A 64 16.73 3.12 -2.29
CA VAL A 64 15.79 4.15 -2.74
C VAL A 64 15.96 4.39 -4.24
N SER A 65 14.86 4.48 -4.97
CA SER A 65 14.87 4.90 -6.36
C SER A 65 13.59 5.66 -6.72
N TYR A 66 13.62 6.40 -7.81
CA TYR A 66 12.43 7.06 -8.35
C TYR A 66 12.26 6.69 -9.82
N LYS A 67 11.07 6.21 -10.18
CA LYS A 67 10.67 5.99 -11.58
C LYS A 67 9.38 6.74 -11.87
N ARG A 68 8.28 6.21 -11.37
CA ARG A 68 6.93 6.79 -11.47
C ARG A 68 6.31 7.10 -10.10
N ALA A 69 6.88 6.49 -9.08
CA ALA A 69 6.67 6.66 -7.65
C ALA A 69 8.06 6.56 -6.99
N TYR A 70 8.17 6.93 -5.71
CA TYR A 70 9.38 6.64 -4.93
C TYR A 70 9.32 5.19 -4.48
N ASN A 71 10.30 4.38 -4.87
CA ASN A 71 10.39 2.97 -4.53
C ASN A 71 11.42 2.79 -3.41
N ILE A 72 10.99 2.22 -2.28
CA ILE A 72 11.82 1.90 -1.11
C ILE A 72 11.87 0.38 -0.96
N CYS A 73 12.99 -0.24 -1.34
CA CYS A 73 13.08 -1.69 -1.51
C CYS A 73 14.14 -2.34 -0.62
N LYS A 74 13.85 -3.55 -0.14
CA LYS A 74 14.84 -4.45 0.48
C LYS A 74 14.58 -5.91 0.10
N LYS A 75 13.71 -6.60 0.85
CA LYS A 75 13.17 -7.92 0.48
C LYS A 75 11.82 -7.82 -0.25
N ALA A 76 11.07 -6.77 0.05
CA ALA A 76 9.87 -6.33 -0.65
C ALA A 76 10.05 -4.83 -0.95
N CYS A 77 9.21 -4.31 -1.85
CA CYS A 77 9.22 -2.89 -2.20
C CYS A 77 8.01 -2.17 -1.58
N LEU A 78 8.21 -0.91 -1.25
CA LEU A 78 7.16 0.05 -0.95
C LEU A 78 7.18 1.13 -2.02
N ASP A 79 6.03 1.37 -2.62
CA ASP A 79 5.82 2.45 -3.58
C ASP A 79 5.08 3.60 -2.88
N ILE A 80 5.70 4.78 -2.91
CA ILE A 80 5.13 6.02 -2.39
C ILE A 80 4.69 6.87 -3.58
N PHE A 81 3.38 6.90 -3.79
CA PHE A 81 2.75 7.68 -4.84
C PHE A 81 2.46 9.10 -4.36
N ILE A 82 2.70 10.06 -5.25
CA ILE A 82 2.39 11.46 -4.99
C ILE A 82 1.02 11.80 -5.55
N PHE A 83 0.17 12.36 -4.70
CA PHE A 83 -1.19 12.76 -5.04
C PHE A 83 -1.35 14.27 -4.98
N HIS A 84 -2.19 14.81 -5.85
CA HIS A 84 -2.73 16.16 -5.70
C HIS A 84 -4.25 16.13 -5.70
N LYS A 85 -4.84 17.21 -5.20
CA LYS A 85 -6.29 17.39 -5.20
C LYS A 85 -6.73 18.16 -6.44
N GLU A 86 -7.62 17.57 -7.24
CA GLU A 86 -8.38 18.23 -8.30
C GLU A 86 -9.86 18.30 -7.87
N GLN A 87 -10.36 19.50 -7.60
CA GLN A 87 -11.73 19.70 -7.09
C GLN A 87 -12.00 18.88 -5.82
N ASN A 88 -12.76 17.79 -5.91
CA ASN A 88 -13.10 16.90 -4.80
C ASN A 88 -12.42 15.52 -4.90
N LYS A 89 -11.41 15.37 -5.78
CA LYS A 89 -10.71 14.11 -6.05
C LYS A 89 -9.23 14.22 -5.70
N PHE A 90 -8.70 13.18 -5.09
CA PHE A 90 -7.27 12.93 -4.95
C PHE A 90 -6.84 11.93 -6.00
N ILE A 91 -5.87 12.32 -6.80
CA ILE A 91 -5.36 11.55 -7.92
C ILE A 91 -3.84 11.61 -7.99
N TYR A 92 -3.22 10.66 -8.67
CA TYR A 92 -1.77 10.67 -8.89
C TYR A 92 -1.34 11.90 -9.71
N THR A 93 -0.22 12.51 -9.30
CA THR A 93 0.44 13.58 -10.06
C THR A 93 1.08 13.03 -11.34
N ASN A 94 1.63 11.82 -11.29
CA ASN A 94 2.28 11.18 -12.43
C ASN A 94 1.24 10.71 -13.46
N LEU A 95 1.22 11.34 -14.63
CA LEU A 95 0.27 11.03 -15.71
C LEU A 95 0.34 9.58 -16.19
N ALA A 96 1.52 8.96 -16.23
CA ALA A 96 1.64 7.58 -16.65
C ALA A 96 0.99 6.61 -15.64
N VAL A 97 1.09 6.91 -14.34
CA VAL A 97 0.40 6.16 -13.28
C VAL A 97 -1.10 6.39 -13.36
N ARG A 98 -1.54 7.65 -13.49
CA ARG A 98 -2.96 8.03 -13.66
C ARG A 98 -3.60 7.31 -14.85
N ASN A 99 -2.90 7.23 -15.98
CA ASN A 99 -3.40 6.54 -17.19
C ASN A 99 -3.42 5.02 -17.03
N LYS A 100 -2.46 4.44 -16.30
CA LYS A 100 -2.41 3.01 -16.03
C LYS A 100 -3.49 2.58 -15.04
N TYR A 101 -3.77 3.41 -14.03
CA TYR A 101 -4.71 3.12 -12.95
C TYR A 101 -5.78 4.22 -12.81
N PRO A 102 -6.61 4.45 -13.84
CA PRO A 102 -7.55 5.59 -13.87
C PRO A 102 -8.67 5.49 -12.84
N LYS A 103 -8.85 4.32 -12.23
CA LYS A 103 -9.84 4.05 -11.18
C LYS A 103 -9.30 4.24 -9.76
N SER A 104 -7.98 4.38 -9.61
CA SER A 104 -7.35 4.69 -8.33
C SER A 104 -7.48 6.19 -8.05
N VAL A 105 -8.63 6.53 -7.49
CA VAL A 105 -9.03 7.89 -7.14
C VAL A 105 -9.70 7.82 -5.79
N PHE A 106 -9.45 8.79 -4.92
CA PHE A 106 -10.22 8.98 -3.70
C PHE A 106 -11.03 10.27 -3.80
N TYR A 107 -12.25 10.27 -3.27
CA TYR A 107 -13.02 11.50 -3.07
C TYR A 107 -12.79 12.07 -1.66
N ASP A 108 -13.07 13.36 -1.46
CA ASP A 108 -12.93 14.05 -0.16
C ASP A 108 -13.53 13.27 1.01
N ASN A 109 -14.77 12.82 0.87
CA ASN A 109 -15.51 12.05 1.88
C ASN A 109 -15.03 10.60 2.03
N GLU A 110 -14.28 10.08 1.07
CA GLU A 110 -13.69 8.74 1.15
C GLU A 110 -12.33 8.80 1.85
N LEU A 111 -11.49 9.79 1.51
CA LEU A 111 -10.13 9.88 2.05
C LEU A 111 -10.10 10.45 3.46
N TYR A 112 -10.70 11.63 3.67
CA TYR A 112 -10.54 12.39 4.91
C TYR A 112 -11.80 12.37 5.80
N PRO A 113 -11.64 12.41 7.13
CA PRO A 113 -10.36 12.34 7.87
C PRO A 113 -9.72 10.95 7.78
N LEU A 114 -8.39 10.89 7.75
CA LEU A 114 -7.68 9.61 7.79
C LEU A 114 -8.02 8.87 9.08
N LYS A 115 -8.09 7.53 8.99
CA LYS A 115 -8.27 6.67 10.16
C LYS A 115 -7.20 5.59 10.22
N LYS A 116 -7.08 4.97 11.39
CA LYS A 116 -6.14 3.87 11.60
C LYS A 116 -6.74 2.53 11.18
N TYR A 117 -5.91 1.70 10.58
CA TYR A 117 -6.20 0.32 10.21
C TYR A 117 -5.21 -0.61 10.89
N LYS A 118 -5.70 -1.75 11.37
CA LYS A 118 -4.84 -2.84 11.80
C LYS A 118 -4.10 -3.43 10.59
N PHE A 119 -2.80 -3.61 10.72
CA PHE A 119 -1.95 -4.14 9.66
C PHE A 119 -0.87 -5.05 10.25
N GLY A 120 -1.21 -6.32 10.44
CA GLY A 120 -0.43 -7.26 11.23
C GLY A 120 -0.44 -6.85 12.70
N SER A 121 0.75 -6.63 13.25
CA SER A 121 0.97 -6.17 14.64
C SER A 121 1.10 -4.65 14.80
N ILE A 122 1.02 -3.88 13.70
CA ILE A 122 1.07 -2.42 13.73
C ILE A 122 -0.26 -1.81 13.29
N GLU A 123 -0.39 -0.50 13.50
CA GLU A 123 -1.44 0.32 12.91
C GLU A 123 -0.86 1.19 11.79
N VAL A 124 -1.65 1.45 10.75
CA VAL A 124 -1.29 2.34 9.64
C VAL A 124 -2.44 3.29 9.33
N TYR A 125 -2.13 4.46 8.76
CA TYR A 125 -3.16 5.40 8.30
C TYR A 125 -3.74 4.97 6.95
N GLY A 126 -5.04 5.19 6.79
CA GLY A 126 -5.78 4.92 5.56
C GLY A 126 -7.02 5.81 5.42
N PRO A 127 -7.77 5.66 4.32
CA PRO A 127 -8.96 6.46 4.02
C PRO A 127 -10.08 6.26 5.06
N ALA A 128 -10.90 7.30 5.27
CA ALA A 128 -12.06 7.29 6.14
C ALA A 128 -13.08 6.21 5.74
N ASP A 129 -13.40 6.15 4.44
CA ASP A 129 -14.27 5.15 3.82
C ASP A 129 -13.60 4.56 2.56
N PRO A 130 -13.08 3.32 2.65
CA PRO A 130 -12.37 2.70 1.55
C PRO A 130 -13.31 2.08 0.49
N ILE A 131 -14.60 1.92 0.78
CA ILE A 131 -15.48 1.02 0.03
C ILE A 131 -15.67 1.51 -1.41
N GLY A 132 -15.90 2.80 -1.59
CA GLY A 132 -16.08 3.40 -2.91
C GLY A 132 -14.83 3.24 -3.78
N ASN A 133 -13.64 3.50 -3.22
CA ASN A 133 -12.36 3.32 -3.91
C ASN A 133 -12.12 1.83 -4.25
N LEU A 134 -12.24 0.92 -3.28
CA LEU A 134 -12.02 -0.51 -3.50
C LEU A 134 -12.98 -1.10 -4.54
N ASN A 135 -14.25 -0.70 -4.54
CA ASN A 135 -15.22 -1.16 -5.54
C ASN A 135 -14.87 -0.71 -6.96
N ARG A 136 -14.26 0.48 -7.12
CA ARG A 136 -13.78 0.96 -8.42
C ARG A 136 -12.55 0.19 -8.88
N GLN A 137 -11.58 0.00 -7.99
CA GLN A 137 -10.31 -0.63 -8.33
C GLN A 137 -10.44 -2.15 -8.52
N TYR A 138 -11.17 -2.81 -7.62
CA TYR A 138 -11.24 -4.26 -7.48
C TYR A 138 -12.70 -4.72 -7.32
N PRO A 139 -13.51 -4.79 -8.39
CA PRO A 139 -14.88 -5.30 -8.28
C PRO A 139 -14.94 -6.68 -7.62
N GLU A 140 -15.83 -6.84 -6.64
CA GLU A 140 -16.04 -8.08 -5.86
C GLU A 140 -14.82 -8.52 -5.02
N TRP A 141 -13.98 -7.57 -4.62
CA TRP A 141 -12.81 -7.80 -3.76
C TRP A 141 -13.16 -8.47 -2.43
N ASP A 142 -14.38 -8.31 -1.94
CA ASP A 142 -14.87 -8.90 -0.70
C ASP A 142 -15.09 -10.42 -0.81
N LYS A 143 -15.23 -10.94 -2.04
CA LYS A 143 -15.56 -12.34 -2.30
C LYS A 143 -14.43 -13.10 -2.98
N TYR A 144 -13.69 -12.42 -3.85
CA TYR A 144 -12.74 -13.07 -4.74
C TYR A 144 -11.35 -12.46 -4.66
N ALA A 145 -10.36 -13.30 -4.94
CA ALA A 145 -9.00 -12.90 -5.22
C ALA A 145 -8.73 -12.99 -6.73
N ILE A 146 -7.92 -12.05 -7.20
CA ILE A 146 -7.37 -12.02 -8.56
C ILE A 146 -5.88 -11.71 -8.40
N ILE A 147 -5.04 -12.54 -9.01
CA ILE A 147 -3.59 -12.30 -9.10
C ILE A 147 -3.36 -11.63 -10.46
N TYR A 148 -3.12 -10.32 -10.46
CA TYR A 148 -2.94 -9.54 -11.68
C TYR A 148 -1.57 -9.76 -12.33
N SER A 149 -0.55 -9.99 -11.52
CA SER A 149 0.81 -10.28 -11.96
C SER A 149 1.35 -11.39 -11.08
N PRO A 150 1.64 -12.58 -11.63
CA PRO A 150 2.13 -13.65 -10.81
C PRO A 150 3.59 -13.41 -10.39
N HIS A 151 3.83 -13.05 -9.13
CA HIS A 151 5.16 -12.84 -8.57
C HIS A 151 5.77 -14.14 -8.00
N SER A 152 7.10 -14.17 -7.89
CA SER A 152 7.90 -15.36 -7.52
C SER A 152 7.51 -15.99 -6.18
N LEU A 153 6.83 -15.23 -5.31
CA LEU A 153 6.48 -15.58 -3.93
C LEU A 153 5.04 -16.10 -3.77
N HIS A 154 4.34 -16.49 -4.85
CA HIS A 154 3.06 -17.17 -4.69
C HIS A 154 3.23 -18.43 -3.86
N LEU A 155 2.53 -18.44 -2.73
CA LEU A 155 2.59 -19.54 -1.79
C LEU A 155 2.30 -20.86 -2.52
N PRO A 156 3.07 -21.93 -2.21
CA PRO A 156 3.03 -23.19 -2.95
C PRO A 156 1.67 -23.90 -2.88
N PHE A 157 0.74 -23.43 -2.04
CA PHE A 157 -0.61 -23.97 -1.91
C PHE A 157 -1.58 -23.51 -2.99
N LEU A 158 -1.29 -22.46 -3.77
CA LEU A 158 -2.18 -22.05 -4.85
C LEU A 158 -2.04 -22.98 -6.05
N SER A 159 -3.18 -23.52 -6.50
CA SER A 159 -3.26 -24.32 -7.72
C SER A 159 -2.88 -23.51 -8.95
N ASN A 160 -2.49 -24.21 -10.02
CA ASN A 160 -2.21 -23.57 -11.32
C ASN A 160 -3.42 -22.83 -11.91
N ILE A 161 -4.63 -23.19 -11.48
CA ILE A 161 -5.88 -22.54 -11.90
C ILE A 161 -6.06 -21.24 -11.14
N GLU A 162 -5.92 -21.24 -9.81
CA GLU A 162 -6.04 -20.02 -8.98
C GLU A 162 -5.00 -18.96 -9.35
N LYS A 163 -3.79 -19.37 -9.74
CA LYS A 163 -2.75 -18.46 -10.25
C LYS A 163 -3.12 -17.75 -11.56
N LYS A 164 -4.12 -18.26 -12.29
CA LYS A 164 -4.50 -17.78 -13.63
C LYS A 164 -5.94 -17.30 -13.73
N THR A 165 -6.72 -17.39 -12.65
CA THR A 165 -8.16 -17.13 -12.65
C THR A 165 -8.59 -16.43 -11.37
N LYS A 166 -9.79 -15.83 -11.42
CA LYS A 166 -10.49 -15.30 -10.24
C LYS A 166 -10.93 -16.47 -9.35
N PHE A 167 -10.58 -16.46 -8.06
CA PHE A 167 -10.89 -17.56 -7.13
C PHE A 167 -11.52 -17.09 -5.82
N ILE A 168 -12.24 -17.99 -5.14
CA ILE A 168 -12.95 -17.72 -3.89
C ILE A 168 -11.94 -17.67 -2.73
N LEU A 169 -12.08 -16.68 -1.85
CA LEU A 169 -11.28 -16.59 -0.64
C LEU A 169 -11.78 -17.58 0.42
N THR A 170 -11.02 -18.63 0.67
CA THR A 170 -11.24 -19.52 1.80
C THR A 170 -10.76 -18.85 3.10
N PRO A 171 -11.20 -19.33 4.29
CA PRO A 171 -10.70 -18.81 5.57
C PRO A 171 -9.17 -18.84 5.73
N GLU A 172 -8.51 -19.84 5.12
CA GLU A 172 -7.04 -19.91 5.14
C GLU A 172 -6.39 -18.80 4.31
N LEU A 173 -6.97 -18.50 3.14
CA LEU A 173 -6.50 -17.46 2.23
C LEU A 173 -6.74 -16.04 2.75
N LEU A 174 -7.60 -15.88 3.76
CA LEU A 174 -7.85 -14.61 4.44
C LEU A 174 -6.82 -14.30 5.54
N LYS A 175 -5.91 -15.22 5.86
CA LYS A 175 -4.83 -14.93 6.81
C LYS A 175 -3.80 -13.99 6.16
N PRO A 176 -3.38 -12.91 6.84
CA PRO A 176 -2.40 -12.00 6.29
C PRO A 176 -1.00 -12.62 6.22
N ALA A 177 -0.18 -12.12 5.31
CA ALA A 177 1.24 -12.47 5.24
C ALA A 177 1.94 -12.14 6.57
N GLN A 178 2.96 -12.94 6.91
CA GLN A 178 3.79 -12.71 8.08
C GLN A 178 5.08 -11.97 7.69
N PRO A 179 5.62 -11.13 8.58
CA PRO A 179 6.88 -10.45 8.30
C PRO A 179 8.03 -11.46 8.18
N PHE A 180 9.04 -11.14 7.35
CA PHE A 180 10.22 -12.00 7.15
C PHE A 180 11.09 -12.19 8.40
N SER A 181 10.90 -11.35 9.42
CA SER A 181 11.57 -11.37 10.71
C SER A 181 10.70 -10.62 11.73
N PRO A 182 10.94 -10.76 13.05
CA PRO A 182 10.30 -9.92 14.05
C PRO A 182 10.47 -8.42 13.71
N LEU A 183 9.46 -7.62 14.05
CA LEU A 183 9.52 -6.17 13.87
C LEU A 183 10.40 -5.55 14.95
N GLU A 184 11.33 -4.68 14.56
CA GLU A 184 12.29 -4.03 15.45
C GLU A 184 12.05 -2.51 15.48
N ASP A 185 12.31 -1.88 16.63
CA ASP A 185 12.36 -0.43 16.78
C ASP A 185 13.72 0.09 16.32
N ARG A 186 13.77 0.62 15.09
CA ARG A 186 15.01 1.08 14.44
C ARG A 186 15.09 2.60 14.29
N ILE A 187 13.95 3.28 14.43
CA ILE A 187 13.87 4.74 14.42
C ILE A 187 13.94 5.22 15.87
N ASN A 188 15.07 5.83 16.24
CA ASN A 188 15.21 6.45 17.57
C ASN A 188 14.37 7.73 17.61
N PHE A 189 13.48 7.85 18.61
CA PHE A 189 12.71 9.06 18.90
C PHE A 189 13.55 10.06 19.70
#